data_AF-A0A1S9BRC1-F1
#
_entry.id   AF-A0A1S9BRC1-F1
#
_cell.length_a   1.000
_cell.length_b   1.000
_cell.length_c   1.000
_cell.angle_alpha   90.00
_cell.angle_beta   90.00
_cell.angle_gamma   90.00
#
_symmetry.space_group_name_H-M   'P 1'
#
loop_
_entity.id
_entity.type
_entity.pdbx_description
1 polymer ?
#
loop_
_entity_poly.entity_id
_entity_poly.type
_entity_poly.pdbx_seq_one_letter_code
_entity_poly.pdbx_strand_id
1 'polypeptide(L)'
;MYVDIKSSAYNANNNEVLIEAVDLDSILLNDWNQDFGEDAEVTFRFDLTSKGQRIYLYKLLRTQIKEDCKNLEEMVLSLPSHITNISSNFLYKG
;
A
#
# COMPACT_ATOMS: atom_id res chain seq x y z
N MET A 1 -4.54 0.96 9.05
CA MET A 1 -3.40 0.13 9.45
C MET A 1 -2.14 0.86 9.04
N TYR A 2 -1.25 1.19 9.98
CA TYR A 2 0.04 1.76 9.59
C TYR A 2 0.93 0.67 9.01
N VAL A 3 1.55 0.96 7.88
CA VAL A 3 2.37 -0.01 7.15
C VAL A 3 3.61 0.66 6.58
N ASP A 4 4.70 -0.11 6.49
CA ASP A 4 5.90 0.25 5.71
C ASP A 4 5.87 -0.46 4.36
N ILE A 5 5.77 0.31 3.26
CA ILE A 5 5.55 -0.23 1.92
C ILE A 5 6.86 -0.76 1.33
N LYS A 6 6.89 -2.06 1.03
CA LYS A 6 8.06 -2.75 0.47
C LYS A 6 8.05 -2.75 -1.04
N SER A 7 6.91 -3.07 -1.63
CA SER A 7 6.76 -3.17 -3.08
C SER A 7 5.37 -2.69 -3.51
N SER A 8 5.26 -2.33 -4.79
CA SER A 8 3.97 -2.01 -5.38
C SER A 8 3.99 -2.35 -6.86
N ALA A 9 2.84 -2.75 -7.39
CA ALA A 9 2.67 -3.13 -8.77
C ALA A 9 1.37 -2.55 -9.33
N TYR A 10 1.44 -2.09 -10.57
CA TYR A 10 0.30 -1.66 -11.37
C TYR A 10 0.09 -2.65 -12.51
N ASN A 11 -1.11 -3.22 -12.61
CA ASN A 11 -1.46 -4.15 -13.66
C ASN A 11 -2.67 -3.62 -14.45
N ALA A 12 -2.36 -2.99 -15.59
CA ALA A 12 -3.37 -2.44 -16.49
C ALA A 12 -4.32 -3.52 -17.05
N ASN A 13 -3.81 -4.72 -17.32
CA ASN A 13 -4.58 -5.79 -17.94
C ASN A 13 -5.68 -6.30 -17.01
N ASN A 14 -5.37 -6.43 -15.72
CA ASN A 14 -6.30 -6.88 -14.69
C ASN A 14 -7.06 -5.74 -14.02
N ASN A 15 -6.81 -4.48 -14.40
CA ASN A 15 -7.31 -3.28 -13.72
C ASN A 15 -7.07 -3.35 -12.21
N GLU A 16 -5.84 -3.63 -11.79
CA GLU A 16 -5.53 -3.78 -10.36
C GLU A 16 -4.21 -3.11 -9.97
N VAL A 17 -4.13 -2.73 -8.70
CA VAL A 17 -2.89 -2.34 -8.02
C VAL A 17 -2.70 -3.26 -6.83
N LEU A 18 -1.48 -3.76 -6.67
CA LEU A 18 -1.04 -4.53 -5.52
C LEU A 18 0.02 -3.73 -4.76
N ILE A 19 -0.09 -3.72 -3.44
CA ILE A 19 0.88 -3.07 -2.55
C ILE A 19 1.26 -4.10 -1.49
N GLU A 20 2.54 -4.45 -1.43
CA GLU A 20 3.09 -5.32 -0.39
C GLU A 20 3.78 -4.45 0.66
N ALA A 21 3.48 -4.71 1.92
CA ALA A 21 3.93 -3.90 3.03
C ALA A 21 4.11 -4.73 4.29
N VAL A 22 4.76 -4.16 5.29
CA VAL A 22 4.85 -4.73 6.64
C VAL A 22 3.87 -4.00 7.54
N ASP A 23 2.99 -4.73 8.24
CA ASP A 23 2.09 -4.17 9.24
C ASP A 23 2.86 -3.67 10.46
N LEU A 24 2.80 -2.36 10.70
CA LEU A 24 3.47 -1.71 11.82
C LEU A 24 2.56 -1.61 13.05
N ASP A 25 1.24 -1.77 12.92
CA ASP A 25 0.33 -1.71 14.08
C ASP A 25 0.58 -2.90 15.02
N SER A 26 0.84 -4.08 14.46
CA SER A 26 1.23 -5.28 15.23
C SER A 26 2.57 -5.13 15.95
N ILE A 27 3.42 -4.20 15.51
CA ILE A 27 4.81 -4.04 15.98
C ILE A 27 4.89 -2.91 17.01
N LEU A 28 4.30 -1.75 16.72
CA LEU A 28 4.26 -0.58 17.62
C LEU A 28 3.53 -0.88 18.94
N LEU A 29 2.64 -1.88 18.95
CA LEU A 29 1.92 -2.32 20.14
C LEU A 29 2.69 -3.36 20.98
N ASN A 30 3.72 -4.03 20.44
CA ASN A 30 4.36 -5.18 21.09
C ASN A 30 5.75 -4.90 21.67
N ASP A 31 6.70 -4.28 20.96
CA ASP A 31 7.97 -3.72 21.49
C ASP A 31 8.81 -3.08 20.36
N TRP A 32 9.53 -1.99 20.62
CA TRP A 32 10.38 -1.32 19.60
C TRP A 32 11.68 -2.09 19.26
N ASN A 33 12.00 -3.14 20.01
CA ASN A 33 13.25 -3.92 19.91
C ASN A 33 13.09 -5.29 19.20
N GLN A 34 11.93 -5.61 18.62
CA GLN A 34 11.75 -6.86 17.89
C GLN A 34 12.05 -6.70 16.40
N ASP A 35 12.74 -7.69 15.84
CA ASP A 35 12.91 -7.82 14.39
C ASP A 35 11.54 -8.10 13.72
N PHE A 36 11.36 -7.51 12.54
CA PHE A 36 10.17 -7.67 11.70
C PHE A 36 10.08 -9.12 11.20
N GLY A 37 9.19 -9.93 11.77
CA GLY A 37 8.95 -11.29 11.30
C GLY A 37 8.20 -11.32 9.96
N GLU A 38 8.37 -12.39 9.18
CA GLU A 38 7.63 -12.63 7.92
C GLU A 38 6.10 -12.63 8.12
N ASP A 39 5.62 -12.99 9.32
CA ASP A 39 4.20 -13.00 9.67
C ASP A 39 3.54 -11.60 9.66
N ALA A 40 4.33 -10.52 9.59
CA ALA A 40 3.83 -9.15 9.50
C ALA A 40 3.64 -8.66 8.06
N GLU A 41 4.03 -9.45 7.04
CA GLU A 41 3.84 -9.09 5.65
C GLU A 41 2.36 -9.14 5.26
N VAL A 42 1.90 -8.05 4.64
CA VAL A 42 0.52 -7.87 4.19
C VAL A 42 0.50 -7.39 2.75
N THR A 43 -0.46 -7.89 1.98
CA THR A 43 -0.74 -7.42 0.64
C THR A 43 -2.07 -6.69 0.61
N PHE A 44 -2.09 -5.50 0.01
CA PHE A 44 -3.32 -4.77 -0.30
C PHE A 44 -3.61 -4.86 -1.78
N ARG A 45 -4.89 -5.10 -2.11
CA ARG A 45 -5.37 -5.15 -3.50
C ARG A 45 -6.41 -4.08 -3.75
N PHE A 46 -6.18 -3.27 -4.78
CA PHE A 46 -7.09 -2.25 -5.26
C PHE A 46 -7.63 -2.64 -6.63
N ASP A 47 -8.95 -2.79 -6.72
CA ASP A 47 -9.68 -2.96 -7.97
C ASP A 47 -9.91 -1.59 -8.62
N LEU A 48 -9.23 -1.35 -9.73
CA LEU A 48 -9.32 -0.12 -10.51
C LEU A 48 -10.61 -0.03 -11.33
N THR A 49 -11.44 -1.06 -11.41
CA THR A 49 -12.80 -0.94 -11.98
C THR A 49 -13.77 -0.28 -10.99
N SER A 50 -13.48 -0.40 -9.69
CA SER A 50 -14.28 0.21 -8.62
C SER A 50 -13.93 1.68 -8.39
N LYS A 51 -14.92 2.57 -8.60
CA LYS A 51 -14.75 4.03 -8.41
C LYS A 51 -14.31 4.38 -6.97
N GLY A 52 -14.88 3.70 -5.97
CA GLY A 52 -14.57 3.96 -4.57
C GLY A 52 -13.11 3.65 -4.24
N GLN A 53 -12.62 2.51 -4.71
CA GLN A 53 -11.23 2.10 -4.50
C GLN A 53 -10.25 3.00 -5.23
N ARG A 54 -10.54 3.38 -6.49
CA ARG A 54 -9.73 4.36 -7.24
C ARG A 54 -9.59 5.69 -6.50
N ILE A 55 -10.69 6.22 -5.95
CA ILE A 55 -10.66 7.50 -5.21
C ILE A 55 -9.81 7.38 -3.95
N TYR A 56 -9.94 6.27 -3.22
CA TYR A 56 -9.14 6.02 -2.03
C TYR A 56 -7.65 5.95 -2.38
N LEU A 57 -7.29 5.12 -3.37
CA LEU A 57 -5.92 4.96 -3.84
C LEU A 57 -5.32 6.29 -4.28
N TYR A 58 -6.05 7.08 -5.08
CA TYR A 58 -5.57 8.39 -5.53
C TYR A 58 -5.29 9.35 -4.36
N LYS A 59 -6.16 9.38 -3.32
CA LYS A 59 -5.93 10.21 -2.13
C LYS A 59 -4.69 9.77 -1.37
N LEU A 60 -4.51 8.46 -1.20
CA LEU A 60 -3.31 7.90 -0.56
C LEU A 60 -2.06 8.33 -1.31
N LEU A 61 -2.03 8.13 -2.63
CA LEU A 61 -0.90 8.48 -3.49
C LEU A 61 -0.60 9.98 -3.44
N ARG A 62 -1.61 10.86 -3.50
CA ARG A 62 -1.38 12.32 -3.39
C ARG A 62 -0.85 12.77 -2.03
N THR A 63 -1.17 12.03 -0.97
CA THR A 63 -0.64 12.32 0.36
C THR A 63 0.82 11.89 0.48
N GLN A 64 1.21 10.74 -0.07
CA GLN A 64 2.57 10.20 0.07
C GLN A 64 3.54 10.73 -1.00
N ILE A 65 3.11 10.70 -2.26
CA ILE A 65 3.97 11.01 -3.40
C ILE A 65 3.97 12.53 -3.65
N LYS A 66 5.16 13.14 -3.53
CA LYS A 66 5.39 14.59 -3.73
C LYS A 66 6.18 14.92 -4.99
N GLU A 67 6.75 13.90 -5.61
CA GLU A 67 7.43 14.02 -6.90
C GLU A 67 6.43 14.22 -8.04
N ASP A 68 6.97 14.70 -9.16
CA ASP A 68 6.19 15.00 -10.36
C ASP A 68 5.96 13.73 -11.18
N CYS A 69 4.87 13.02 -10.89
CA CYS A 69 4.42 11.86 -11.65
C CYS A 69 3.41 12.26 -12.73
N LYS A 70 3.53 11.67 -13.92
CA LYS A 70 2.69 11.95 -15.08
C LYS A 70 1.38 11.16 -15.09
N ASN A 71 1.33 10.03 -14.40
CA ASN A 71 0.19 9.12 -14.41
C ASN A 71 0.09 8.30 -13.11
N LEU A 72 -1.00 7.54 -12.97
CA LEU A 72 -1.27 6.72 -11.78
C LEU A 72 -0.21 5.63 -11.57
N GLU A 73 0.25 5.00 -12.65
CA GLU A 73 1.25 3.92 -12.59
C GLU A 73 2.58 4.44 -12.00
N GLU A 74 3.07 5.59 -12.48
CA GLU A 74 4.26 6.24 -11.92
C GLU A 74 4.09 6.54 -10.43
N MET A 75 2.93 7.08 -10.02
CA MET A 75 2.66 7.33 -8.59
C MET A 75 2.67 6.04 -7.75
N VAL A 76 2.10 4.95 -8.28
CA VAL A 76 2.09 3.65 -7.60
C VAL A 76 3.51 3.15 -7.46
N LEU A 77 4.29 3.11 -8.54
CA LEU A 77 5.66 2.57 -8.53
C LEU A 77 6.63 3.35 -7.63
N SER A 78 6.32 4.60 -7.31
CA SER A 78 7.10 5.44 -6.38
C SER A 78 6.69 5.31 -4.91
N LEU A 79 5.68 4.51 -4.62
CA LEU A 79 5.18 4.29 -3.27
C LEU A 79 6.09 3.47 -2.33
N PRO A 80 6.97 2.56 -2.80
CA PRO A 80 7.92 1.88 -1.91
C PRO A 80 8.72 2.84 -1.02
N SER A 81 9.13 2.36 0.15
CA SER A 81 9.85 3.14 1.20
C SER A 81 9.03 4.25 1.87
N HIS A 82 7.73 4.34 1.61
CA HIS A 82 6.83 5.24 2.33
C HIS A 82 6.09 4.50 3.44
N ILE A 83 6.04 5.13 4.61
CA ILE A 83 5.16 4.70 5.71
C ILE A 83 3.83 5.42 5.56
N THR A 84 2.73 4.66 5.52
CA THR A 84 1.41 5.24 5.37
C THR A 84 0.34 4.45 6.11
N ASN A 85 -0.89 4.98 6.11
CA ASN A 85 -2.03 4.27 6.64
C ASN A 85 -2.92 3.75 5.52
N ILE A 86 -3.10 2.44 5.44
CA ILE A 86 -4.01 1.78 4.50
C ILE A 86 -5.15 1.11 5.28
N SER A 87 -6.38 1.23 4.78
CA SER A 87 -7.53 0.57 5.39
C SER A 87 -7.41 -0.95 5.24
N SER A 88 -7.65 -1.68 6.33
CA SER A 88 -7.65 -3.15 6.34
C SER A 88 -8.73 -3.77 5.44
N ASN A 89 -9.72 -2.98 5.00
CA ASN A 89 -10.72 -3.41 4.01
C ASN A 89 -10.11 -3.74 2.64
N PHE A 90 -8.88 -3.29 2.36
CA PHE A 90 -8.16 -3.59 1.12
C PHE A 90 -7.19 -4.77 1.25
N LEU A 91 -7.08 -5.40 2.43
CA LEU A 91 -6.23 -6.56 2.62
C LEU A 91 -6.66 -7.68 1.67
N TYR A 92 -5.70 -8.15 0.90
CA TYR A 92 -5.88 -9.28 0.01
C TYR A 92 -5.88 -10.55 0.85
N LYS A 93 -7.03 -11.23 0.89
CA LYS A 93 -7.18 -12.56 1.48
C LYS A 93 -7.10 -13.55 0.31
N GLY A 94 -5.88 -13.83 -0.12
CA GLY A 94 -5.59 -14.92 -1.06
C GLY A 94 -5.91 -16.27 -0.44
#